data_AF-A0A7Y0JI06-F1
#
_entry.id   AF-A0A7Y0JI06-F1
#
_cell.length_a   1.000
_cell.length_b   1.000
_cell.length_c   1.000
_cell.angle_alpha   90.00
_cell.angle_beta   90.00
_cell.angle_gamma   90.00
#
_symmetry.space_group_name_H-M   'P 1'
#
loop_
_entity.id
_entity.type
_entity.pdbx_description
1 polymer ?
#
loop_
_entity_poly.entity_id
_entity_poly.type
_entity_poly.pdbx_seq_one_letter_code
_entity_poly.pdbx_strand_id
1 'polypeptide(L)'
;MRTAQQILADANVIAVVGASRDPSKSAHSVPRQILRHGWRIIPVNPFTDEIFGLKTVPTLADIDEPIDLVNIFRPSHDALEVVRQAIEIKAPAVWLQTGIISTEARRSAEEAGIDYVEDRCIAVERAAAALTKLR
;
A
#
# COMPACT_ATOMS: atom_id res chain seq x y z
N MET A 1 -7.34 16.47 -1.39
CA MET A 1 -6.99 15.11 -0.94
C MET A 1 -8.26 14.27 -0.85
N ARG A 2 -8.23 13.06 -1.39
CA ARG A 2 -9.30 12.07 -1.30
C ARG A 2 -9.35 11.45 0.10
N THR A 3 -10.51 10.96 0.51
CA THR A 3 -10.63 10.16 1.75
C THR A 3 -10.00 8.78 1.56
N ALA A 4 -9.71 8.09 2.66
CA ALA A 4 -9.21 6.71 2.65
C ALA A 4 -10.11 5.78 1.81
N GLN A 5 -11.42 5.88 1.96
CA GLN A 5 -12.40 5.11 1.19
C GLN A 5 -12.34 5.43 -0.31
N GLN A 6 -12.25 6.72 -0.67
CA GLN A 6 -12.18 7.15 -2.07
C GLN A 6 -10.89 6.66 -2.74
N ILE A 7 -9.74 6.80 -2.06
CA ILE A 7 -8.45 6.29 -2.54
C ILE A 7 -8.56 4.79 -2.86
N LEU A 8 -9.11 4.00 -1.95
CA LEU A 8 -9.23 2.55 -2.13
C LEU A 8 -10.26 2.17 -3.22
N ALA A 9 -11.38 2.88 -3.29
CA ALA A 9 -12.41 2.64 -4.30
C ALA A 9 -11.90 2.88 -5.73
N ASP A 10 -11.12 3.95 -5.91
CA ASP A 10 -10.54 4.34 -7.20
C ASP A 10 -9.39 3.42 -7.62
N ALA A 11 -8.57 2.94 -6.66
CA ALA A 11 -7.39 2.13 -6.94
C ALA A 11 -7.74 0.79 -7.62
N ASN A 12 -6.96 0.41 -8.63
CA ASN A 12 -7.02 -0.89 -9.29
C ASN A 12 -5.77 -1.73 -9.01
N VAL A 13 -4.60 -1.07 -8.94
CA VAL A 13 -3.30 -1.68 -8.67
C VAL A 13 -2.71 -1.14 -7.37
N ILE A 14 -2.46 -2.02 -6.42
CA ILE A 14 -1.90 -1.67 -5.10
C ILE A 14 -0.51 -2.30 -4.95
N ALA A 15 0.54 -1.49 -4.84
CA ALA A 15 1.85 -1.97 -4.42
C ALA A 15 1.87 -2.15 -2.90
N VAL A 16 2.30 -3.31 -2.40
CA VAL A 16 2.36 -3.59 -0.94
C VAL A 16 3.80 -3.70 -0.49
N VAL A 17 4.30 -2.62 0.11
CA VAL A 17 5.68 -2.51 0.61
C VAL A 17 5.80 -3.17 1.97
N GLY A 18 6.70 -4.13 2.07
CA GLY A 18 6.86 -4.96 3.27
C GLY A 18 5.89 -6.14 3.32
N ALA A 19 5.30 -6.53 2.17
CA ALA A 19 4.47 -7.72 2.06
C ALA A 19 5.17 -8.96 2.66
N SER A 20 4.42 -9.81 3.37
CA SER A 20 5.00 -10.95 4.10
C SER A 20 4.43 -12.30 3.64
N ARG A 21 5.26 -13.35 3.67
CA ARG A 21 4.81 -14.76 3.54
C ARG A 21 4.26 -15.33 4.84
N ASP A 22 4.64 -14.76 5.98
CA ASP A 22 4.26 -15.22 7.31
C ASP A 22 2.79 -14.87 7.61
N PRO A 23 1.89 -15.87 7.73
CA PRO A 23 0.47 -15.65 7.95
C PRO A 23 0.12 -14.98 9.28
N SER A 24 1.03 -14.99 10.25
CA SER A 24 0.83 -14.32 11.54
C SER A 24 0.93 -12.79 11.44
N LYS A 25 1.56 -12.26 10.38
CA LYS A 25 1.80 -10.82 10.22
C LYS A 25 0.64 -10.14 9.52
N SER A 26 0.30 -8.93 9.97
CA SER A 26 -0.67 -8.04 9.29
C SER A 26 -0.29 -7.78 7.83
N ALA A 27 1.02 -7.70 7.54
CA ALA A 27 1.56 -7.55 6.19
C ALA A 27 1.34 -8.77 5.27
N HIS A 28 0.77 -9.86 5.80
CA HIS A 28 0.26 -11.00 5.03
C HIS A 28 -1.26 -11.01 5.01
N SER A 29 -1.89 -10.99 6.19
CA SER A 29 -3.33 -11.19 6.32
C SER A 29 -4.15 -10.05 5.69
N VAL A 30 -3.72 -8.79 5.84
CA VAL A 30 -4.43 -7.63 5.29
C VAL A 30 -4.36 -7.60 3.75
N PRO A 31 -3.19 -7.71 3.08
CA PRO A 31 -3.13 -7.82 1.62
C PRO A 31 -3.90 -9.02 1.08
N ARG A 32 -3.86 -10.17 1.77
CA ARG A 32 -4.63 -11.36 1.38
C ARG A 32 -6.14 -11.08 1.40
N GLN A 33 -6.64 -10.30 2.35
CA GLN A 33 -8.04 -9.89 2.35
C GLN A 33 -8.36 -8.95 1.19
N ILE A 34 -7.50 -7.98 0.89
CA ILE A 34 -7.70 -7.07 -0.24
C ILE A 34 -7.73 -7.83 -1.58
N LEU A 35 -6.82 -8.78 -1.79
CA LEU A 35 -6.85 -9.71 -2.94
C LEU A 35 -8.18 -10.47 -3.04
N ARG A 36 -8.67 -11.01 -1.92
CA ARG A 36 -9.94 -11.77 -1.88
C ARG A 36 -11.16 -10.94 -2.24
N HIS A 37 -11.07 -9.60 -2.19
CA HIS A 37 -12.14 -8.69 -2.59
C HIS A 37 -11.88 -8.06 -3.97
N GLY A 38 -10.94 -8.60 -4.74
CA GLY A 38 -10.81 -8.34 -6.18
C GLY A 38 -9.83 -7.23 -6.57
N TRP A 39 -9.14 -6.59 -5.63
CA TRP A 39 -8.05 -5.68 -5.99
C TRP A 39 -6.83 -6.46 -6.46
N ARG A 40 -6.10 -5.89 -7.43
CA ARG A 40 -4.81 -6.40 -7.85
C ARG A 40 -3.72 -5.88 -6.90
N ILE A 41 -2.82 -6.76 -6.49
CA ILE A 41 -1.70 -6.41 -5.61
C ILE A 41 -0.38 -6.79 -6.28
N ILE A 42 0.62 -5.91 -6.14
CA ILE A 42 2.02 -6.19 -6.45
C ILE A 42 2.80 -6.23 -5.13
N PRO A 43 3.27 -7.40 -4.66
CA PRO A 43 4.05 -7.48 -3.43
C PRO A 43 5.46 -6.92 -3.63
N VAL A 44 5.89 -6.02 -2.75
CA VAL A 44 7.26 -5.46 -2.74
C VAL A 44 8.01 -5.96 -1.51
N ASN A 45 8.97 -6.84 -1.74
CA ASN A 45 9.81 -7.47 -0.72
C ASN A 45 11.12 -8.02 -1.34
N PRO A 46 12.32 -7.56 -0.92
CA PRO A 46 13.59 -7.99 -1.49
C PRO A 46 14.08 -9.37 -1.02
N PHE A 47 13.37 -10.03 -0.08
CA PHE A 47 13.83 -11.27 0.57
C PHE A 47 13.09 -12.53 0.09
N THR A 48 12.20 -12.40 -0.87
CA THR A 48 11.41 -13.52 -1.42
C THR A 48 10.97 -13.17 -2.82
N ASP A 49 10.84 -14.18 -3.69
CA ASP A 49 10.45 -14.00 -5.10
C ASP A 49 8.94 -14.17 -5.35
N GLU A 50 8.22 -14.71 -4.36
CA GLU A 50 6.79 -14.95 -4.45
C GLU A 50 6.06 -14.75 -3.12
N ILE A 51 4.88 -14.13 -3.17
CA ILE A 51 3.91 -14.04 -2.07
C ILE A 51 2.50 -14.22 -2.67
N PHE A 52 1.67 -15.08 -2.06
CA PHE A 52 0.31 -15.39 -2.53
C PHE A 52 0.20 -16.04 -3.93
N GLY A 53 1.28 -16.61 -4.46
CA GLY A 53 1.34 -17.04 -5.87
C GLY A 53 1.60 -15.89 -6.85
N LEU A 54 1.90 -14.69 -6.34
CA LEU A 54 2.24 -13.50 -7.13
C LEU A 54 3.74 -13.26 -7.03
N LYS A 55 4.37 -12.98 -8.18
CA LYS A 55 5.76 -12.55 -8.24
C LYS A 55 5.94 -11.28 -7.40
N THR A 56 6.98 -11.24 -6.61
CA THR A 56 7.39 -10.05 -5.87
C THR A 56 8.45 -9.27 -6.64
N VAL A 57 8.59 -8.01 -6.29
CA VAL A 57 9.70 -7.17 -6.72
C VAL A 57 10.47 -6.64 -5.51
N PRO A 58 11.78 -6.33 -5.63
CA PRO A 58 12.57 -5.88 -4.49
C PRO A 58 12.23 -4.45 -4.08
N THR A 59 11.98 -3.55 -5.03
CA THR A 59 11.67 -2.14 -4.78
C THR A 59 10.47 -1.65 -5.60
N LEU A 60 9.97 -0.45 -5.27
CA LEU A 60 8.92 0.21 -6.05
C LEU A 60 9.38 0.57 -7.48
N ALA A 61 10.66 0.86 -7.68
CA ALA A 61 11.22 1.21 -8.98
C ALA A 61 11.29 0.02 -9.95
N ASP A 62 11.21 -1.21 -9.44
CA ASP A 62 11.20 -2.44 -10.24
C ASP A 62 9.81 -2.80 -10.79
N ILE A 63 8.79 -1.99 -10.50
CA ILE A 63 7.43 -2.16 -11.03
C ILE A 63 7.35 -1.52 -12.41
N ASP A 64 7.03 -2.31 -13.43
CA ASP A 64 6.99 -1.91 -14.84
C ASP A 64 5.62 -1.40 -15.32
N GLU A 65 4.71 -1.12 -14.39
CA GLU A 65 3.35 -0.69 -14.66
C GLU A 65 2.85 0.37 -13.65
N PRO A 66 1.85 1.19 -14.01
CA PRO A 66 1.32 2.22 -13.13
C PRO A 66 0.75 1.64 -11.82
N ILE A 67 1.07 2.31 -10.70
CA ILE A 67 0.54 2.02 -9.37
C ILE A 67 -0.46 3.10 -8.98
N ASP A 68 -1.64 2.69 -8.50
CA ASP A 68 -2.66 3.63 -8.01
C ASP A 68 -2.52 3.91 -6.51
N LEU A 69 -1.93 2.98 -5.76
CA LEU A 69 -1.79 3.08 -4.30
C LEU A 69 -0.57 2.31 -3.81
N VAL A 70 0.29 2.98 -3.03
CA VAL A 70 1.37 2.33 -2.28
C VAL A 70 0.93 2.10 -0.84
N ASN A 71 0.76 0.83 -0.47
CA ASN A 71 0.34 0.39 0.86
C ASN A 71 1.55 -0.12 1.67
N ILE A 72 1.82 0.47 2.82
CA ILE A 72 3.11 0.39 3.52
C ILE A 72 2.94 -0.31 4.87
N PHE A 73 3.69 -1.41 5.05
CA PHE A 73 3.81 -2.16 6.31
C PHE A 73 5.21 -2.03 6.95
N ARG A 74 6.03 -1.08 6.48
CA ARG A 74 7.33 -0.79 7.08
C ARG A 74 7.18 0.09 8.33
N PRO A 75 8.04 -0.05 9.35
CA PRO A 75 7.97 0.76 10.57
C PRO A 75 8.03 2.26 10.30
N SER A 76 7.55 3.08 11.24
CA SER A 76 7.49 4.55 11.09
C SER A 76 8.82 5.21 10.72
N HIS A 77 9.96 4.69 11.20
CA HIS A 77 11.28 5.24 10.88
C HIS A 77 11.70 5.00 9.41
N ASP A 78 11.10 4.03 8.73
CA ASP A 78 11.31 3.77 7.29
C ASP A 78 10.29 4.52 6.41
N ALA A 79 9.20 5.04 6.99
CA ALA A 79 8.04 5.51 6.24
C ALA A 79 8.37 6.67 5.28
N LEU A 80 9.20 7.62 5.70
CA LEU A 80 9.60 8.77 4.85
C LEU A 80 10.29 8.29 3.57
N GLU A 81 11.19 7.32 3.68
CA GLU A 81 11.95 6.82 2.54
C GLU A 81 11.04 6.09 1.56
N VAL A 82 10.11 5.27 2.06
CA VAL A 82 9.13 4.59 1.20
C VAL A 82 8.19 5.59 0.51
N VAL A 83 7.80 6.67 1.18
CA VAL A 83 6.98 7.73 0.57
C VAL A 83 7.75 8.49 -0.51
N ARG A 84 9.05 8.76 -0.34
CA ARG A 84 9.88 9.34 -1.40
C ARG A 84 9.93 8.46 -2.64
N GLN A 85 10.13 7.16 -2.46
CA GLN A 85 10.09 6.20 -3.57
C GLN A 85 8.72 6.19 -4.27
N ALA A 86 7.62 6.28 -3.51
CA ALA A 86 6.27 6.39 -4.08
C ALA A 86 6.09 7.66 -4.92
N ILE A 87 6.65 8.79 -4.47
CA ILE A 87 6.67 10.06 -5.22
C ILE A 87 7.49 9.92 -6.51
N GLU A 88 8.66 9.28 -6.45
CA GLU A 88 9.54 9.07 -7.61
C GLU A 88 8.85 8.25 -8.72
N ILE A 89 8.11 7.19 -8.35
CA ILE A 89 7.32 6.39 -9.29
C ILE A 89 5.97 7.04 -9.65
N LYS A 90 5.71 8.26 -9.15
CA LYS A 90 4.49 9.04 -9.39
C LYS A 90 3.20 8.32 -8.97
N ALA A 91 3.25 7.55 -7.88
CA ALA A 91 2.05 6.96 -7.31
C ALA A 91 1.13 8.10 -6.79
N PRO A 92 -0.17 8.08 -7.10
CA PRO A 92 -1.07 9.17 -6.73
C PRO A 92 -1.50 9.13 -5.26
N ALA A 93 -1.22 8.03 -4.55
CA ALA A 93 -1.58 7.86 -3.15
C ALA A 93 -0.64 6.92 -2.38
N VAL A 94 -0.43 7.23 -1.11
CA VAL A 94 0.31 6.41 -0.13
C VAL A 94 -0.53 6.14 1.11
N TRP A 95 -0.33 4.96 1.71
CA TRP A 95 -1.09 4.49 2.86
C TRP A 95 -0.21 3.79 3.88
N LEU A 96 0.02 4.42 5.03
CA LEU A 96 0.66 3.78 6.19
C LEU A 96 -0.38 3.01 7.00
N GLN A 97 -0.14 1.72 7.20
CA GLN A 97 -1.05 0.85 7.95
C GLN A 97 -1.14 1.24 9.44
N THR A 98 -2.12 0.67 10.15
CA THR A 98 -2.32 0.88 11.59
C THR A 98 -1.03 0.74 12.39
N GLY A 99 -0.78 1.70 13.28
CA GLY A 99 0.41 1.80 14.11
C GLY A 99 1.61 2.47 13.42
N ILE A 100 1.50 2.85 12.14
CA ILE A 100 2.56 3.51 11.38
C ILE A 100 2.13 4.96 11.13
N ILE A 101 2.93 5.89 11.67
CA ILE A 101 2.68 7.35 11.66
C ILE A 101 4.01 8.04 11.35
N SER A 102 4.00 9.05 10.48
CA SER A 102 5.20 9.85 10.22
C SER A 102 4.85 11.26 9.76
N THR A 103 5.16 12.24 10.60
CA THR A 103 4.97 13.67 10.29
C THR A 103 5.81 14.09 9.08
N GLU A 104 7.02 13.57 8.94
CA GLU A 104 7.90 13.90 7.82
C GLU A 104 7.40 13.30 6.51
N ALA A 105 6.90 12.06 6.54
CA ALA A 105 6.32 11.40 5.37
C ALA A 105 5.05 12.13 4.91
N ARG A 106 4.18 12.52 5.85
CA ARG A 106 3.00 13.34 5.57
C ARG A 106 3.36 14.64 4.87
N ARG A 107 4.32 15.41 5.43
CA ARG A 107 4.78 16.66 4.82
C ARG A 107 5.30 16.44 3.40
N SER A 108 6.13 15.42 3.19
CA SER A 108 6.68 15.10 1.87
C SER A 108 5.59 14.76 0.85
N ALA A 109 4.56 14.01 1.25
CA ALA A 109 3.44 13.67 0.39
C ALA A 109 2.57 14.90 0.05
N GLU A 110 2.32 15.77 1.03
CA GLU A 110 1.57 17.02 0.85
C GLU A 110 2.30 17.99 -0.09
N GLU A 111 3.61 18.16 0.08
CA GLU A 111 4.46 18.98 -0.81
C GLU A 111 4.49 18.45 -2.25
N ALA A 112 4.45 17.11 -2.41
CA ALA A 112 4.38 16.46 -3.72
C ALA A 112 2.95 16.43 -4.31
N GLY A 113 1.93 16.79 -3.54
CA GLY A 113 0.54 16.80 -3.97
C GLY A 113 -0.09 15.41 -4.16
N ILE A 114 0.43 14.37 -3.49
CA ILE A 114 -0.14 13.02 -3.52
C ILE A 114 -1.00 12.74 -2.29
N ASP A 115 -2.02 11.88 -2.43
CA ASP A 115 -2.90 11.55 -1.30
C ASP A 115 -2.16 10.75 -0.23
N TYR A 116 -2.44 11.05 1.04
CA TYR A 116 -1.74 10.44 2.17
C TYR A 116 -2.70 9.97 3.26
N VAL A 117 -2.56 8.71 3.66
CA VAL A 117 -3.27 8.09 4.78
C VAL A 117 -2.24 7.51 5.76
N GLU A 118 -2.47 7.66 7.06
CA GLU A 118 -1.67 6.99 8.09
C GLU A 118 -2.52 6.47 9.24
N ASP A 119 -1.99 5.51 9.99
CA ASP A 119 -2.65 4.85 11.12
C ASP A 119 -4.05 4.29 10.82
N ARG A 120 -4.23 3.72 9.62
CA ARG A 120 -5.52 3.14 9.19
C ARG A 120 -5.31 1.78 8.57
N CYS A 121 -6.16 0.81 8.89
CA CYS A 121 -6.11 -0.50 8.26
C CYS A 121 -6.94 -0.48 6.97
N ILE A 122 -6.31 -0.78 5.83
CA ILE A 122 -6.97 -0.72 4.51
C ILE A 122 -8.14 -1.72 4.42
N ALA A 123 -8.03 -2.88 5.05
CA ALA A 123 -9.11 -3.88 5.09
C ALA A 123 -10.29 -3.44 5.96
N VAL A 124 -10.04 -2.65 7.01
CA VAL A 124 -11.09 -2.07 7.87
C VAL A 124 -11.83 -0.96 7.11
N GLU A 125 -11.10 -0.03 6.47
CA GLU A 125 -11.74 1.03 5.65
C GLU A 125 -12.55 0.43 4.49
N ARG A 126 -12.02 -0.61 3.84
CA ARG A 126 -12.74 -1.39 2.83
C ARG A 126 -14.06 -1.93 3.37
N ALA A 127 -14.02 -2.60 4.52
CA ALA A 127 -15.20 -3.22 5.12
C ALA A 127 -16.23 -2.18 5.57
N ALA A 128 -15.78 -1.09 6.19
CA ALA A 128 -16.62 0.01 6.64
C ALA A 128 -17.38 0.68 5.48
N ALA A 129 -16.78 0.74 4.29
CA ALA A 129 -17.38 1.28 3.09
C ALA A 129 -18.02 0.21 2.16
N ALA A 130 -18.08 -1.05 2.59
CA ALA A 130 -18.60 -2.18 1.82
C ALA A 130 -17.98 -2.31 0.40
N LEU A 131 -16.70 -1.94 0.24
CA LEU A 131 -16.05 -1.92 -1.06
C LEU A 131 -15.63 -3.33 -1.53
N THR A 132 -15.80 -3.58 -2.83
CA THR A 132 -15.35 -4.78 -3.54
C THR A 132 -15.08 -4.45 -5.01
N LYS A 133 -14.13 -5.15 -5.64
CA LYS A 133 -13.84 -5.12 -7.09
C LYS A 133 -14.29 -6.41 -7.79
N LEU A 134 -14.84 -7.37 -7.03
CA LEU A 134 -15.49 -8.56 -7.61
C LEU A 134 -16.78 -8.13 -8.32
N ARG A 135 -16.97 -8.62 -9.55
CA ARG A 135 -18.19 -8.44 -10.32
C ARG A 135 -19.16 -9.60 -10.10
#